data_AF-A0A317VTX9-F1
#
_entry.id   AF-A0A317VTX9-F1
#
_cell.length_a   1.000
_cell.length_b   1.000
_cell.length_c   1.000
_cell.angle_alpha   90.00
_cell.angle_beta   90.00
_cell.angle_gamma   90.00
#
_symmetry.space_group_name_H-M   'P 1'
#
loop_
_entity.id
_entity.type
_entity.pdbx_description
1 polymer ?
#
loop_
_entity_poly.entity_id
_entity_poly.type
_entity_poly.pdbx_seq_one_letter_code
_entity_poly.pdbx_strand_id
1 'polypeptide(L)'
;MLDPFPPPPAWLRDFVEPWALYLNVPALTEHAHEVVIAFVGYLFIHFILSPVLSPVLFPRYYPKLNPRTKLNWDVHVVSLVQSTFINAMALWVMFVDDERNSMSTGERIYGYTGACGLVSAFAAGYFVYDLIVSTIYVKLFGIGMLFHGISALWVFSFGFRPFVNFYSPIFILYELSSPFLNIHWFLDKVNLTGSKIQWYNGMLLLFTFFSCRLVWGTYQSIAVYRDMWYALKQTWDATAASTPLDPVDITTQVFQLRGGSAAGLEMSKYAPYTAGGVPTWLVLTYVISNVVLNFLNYFWFSKMVETVLKRFRGPAEKSGPAGKPSKEEKIHHLQEDIAQKVILEAASKLEQEEGSPFLDGISEEKVASAIDSGLNEELRKRKAKLSS
;
A
#
# COMPACT_ATOMS: atom_id res chain seq x y z
N MET A 1 -18.27 -14.96 -2.85
CA MET A 1 -19.31 -13.95 -2.54
C MET A 1 -19.49 -13.07 -3.76
N LEU A 2 -20.73 -12.75 -4.12
CA LEU A 2 -21.01 -11.82 -5.22
C LEU A 2 -20.51 -10.42 -4.88
N ASP A 3 -20.32 -9.61 -5.91
CA ASP A 3 -20.05 -8.19 -5.72
C ASP A 3 -21.26 -7.50 -5.06
N PRO A 4 -21.09 -6.81 -3.91
CA PRO A 4 -22.15 -6.00 -3.32
C PRO A 4 -22.45 -4.71 -4.12
N PHE A 5 -21.57 -4.27 -5.03
CA PHE A 5 -21.80 -3.13 -5.89
C PHE A 5 -22.69 -3.48 -7.09
N PRO A 6 -23.55 -2.54 -7.54
CA PRO A 6 -24.38 -2.76 -8.73
C PRO A 6 -23.51 -2.82 -9.99
N PRO A 7 -23.95 -3.51 -11.06
CA PRO A 7 -23.20 -3.57 -12.31
C PRO A 7 -23.05 -2.17 -12.95
N PRO A 8 -22.03 -2.00 -13.82
CA PRO A 8 -21.75 -0.71 -14.45
C PRO A 8 -22.90 -0.32 -15.40
N PRO A 9 -23.10 0.98 -15.65
CA PRO A 9 -24.02 1.44 -16.68
C PRO A 9 -23.67 0.83 -18.04
N ALA A 10 -24.69 0.48 -18.83
CA ALA A 10 -24.51 -0.20 -20.12
C ALA A 10 -23.51 0.50 -21.05
N TRP A 11 -23.59 1.84 -21.17
CA TRP A 11 -22.66 2.61 -22.01
C TRP A 11 -21.20 2.46 -21.61
N LEU A 12 -20.91 2.30 -20.31
CA LEU A 12 -19.54 2.14 -19.82
C LEU A 12 -19.07 0.71 -20.05
N ARG A 13 -19.95 -0.26 -19.81
CA ARG A 13 -19.71 -1.67 -20.12
C ARG A 13 -19.35 -1.85 -21.59
N ASP A 14 -20.20 -1.35 -22.50
CA ASP A 14 -20.04 -1.47 -23.96
C ASP A 14 -18.75 -0.78 -24.44
N PHE A 15 -18.34 0.30 -23.77
CA PHE A 15 -17.10 1.00 -24.09
C PHE A 15 -15.85 0.25 -23.62
N VAL A 16 -15.88 -0.35 -22.42
CA VAL A 16 -14.72 -1.00 -21.79
C VAL A 16 -14.53 -2.43 -22.29
N GLU A 17 -15.61 -3.15 -22.56
CA GLU A 17 -15.58 -4.58 -22.89
C GLU A 17 -14.64 -4.93 -24.04
N PRO A 18 -14.61 -4.23 -25.19
CA PRO A 18 -13.70 -4.56 -26.28
C PRO A 18 -12.22 -4.50 -25.87
N TRP A 19 -11.87 -3.53 -25.03
CA TRP A 19 -10.50 -3.36 -24.51
C TRP A 19 -10.17 -4.39 -23.44
N ALA A 20 -11.12 -4.67 -22.54
CA ALA A 20 -10.95 -5.67 -21.50
C ALA A 20 -10.72 -7.06 -22.09
N LEU A 21 -11.47 -7.42 -23.14
CA LEU A 21 -11.28 -8.68 -23.86
C LEU A 21 -9.95 -8.70 -24.63
N TYR A 22 -9.60 -7.60 -25.31
CA TYR A 22 -8.32 -7.49 -26.04
C TYR A 22 -7.10 -7.65 -25.11
N LEU A 23 -7.16 -7.06 -23.92
CA LEU A 23 -6.09 -7.13 -22.90
C LEU A 23 -6.17 -8.39 -22.03
N ASN A 24 -7.16 -9.26 -22.25
CA ASN A 24 -7.41 -10.48 -21.48
C ASN A 24 -7.58 -10.20 -19.97
N VAL A 25 -8.41 -9.20 -19.64
CA VAL A 25 -8.83 -8.81 -18.28
C VAL A 25 -10.36 -8.70 -18.23
N PRO A 26 -11.09 -9.80 -18.52
CA PRO A 26 -12.54 -9.75 -18.77
C PRO A 26 -13.36 -9.26 -17.57
N ALA A 27 -12.88 -9.43 -16.33
CA ALA A 27 -13.60 -8.95 -15.15
C ALA A 27 -13.55 -7.43 -14.99
N LEU A 28 -12.62 -6.74 -15.67
CA LEU A 28 -12.57 -5.28 -15.66
C LEU A 28 -13.85 -4.67 -16.22
N THR A 29 -14.52 -5.36 -17.15
CA THR A 29 -15.80 -4.91 -17.71
C THR A 29 -16.87 -4.71 -16.64
N GLU A 30 -16.93 -5.58 -15.63
CA GLU A 30 -17.89 -5.47 -14.52
C GLU A 30 -17.44 -4.42 -13.49
N HIS A 31 -16.14 -4.31 -13.24
CA HIS A 31 -15.59 -3.44 -12.18
C HIS A 31 -15.10 -2.06 -12.66
N ALA A 32 -15.25 -1.72 -13.94
CA ALA A 32 -14.70 -0.47 -14.50
C ALA A 32 -15.23 0.77 -13.78
N HIS A 33 -16.51 0.77 -13.43
CA HIS A 33 -17.14 1.87 -12.72
C HIS A 33 -16.58 2.04 -11.30
N GLU A 34 -16.28 0.95 -10.58
CA GLU A 34 -15.65 0.99 -9.27
C GLU A 34 -14.24 1.57 -9.32
N VAL A 35 -13.43 1.17 -10.32
CA VAL A 35 -12.08 1.75 -10.54
C VAL A 35 -12.18 3.25 -10.75
N VAL A 36 -13.12 3.71 -11.59
CA VAL A 36 -13.34 5.13 -11.88
C VAL A 36 -13.83 5.87 -10.64
N ILE A 37 -14.79 5.31 -9.89
CA ILE A 37 -15.33 5.88 -8.66
C ILE A 37 -14.22 6.05 -7.63
N ALA A 38 -13.40 5.01 -7.42
CA ALA A 38 -12.27 5.05 -6.50
C ALA A 38 -11.26 6.13 -6.92
N PHE A 39 -10.82 6.14 -8.18
CA PHE A 39 -9.87 7.11 -8.70
C PHE A 39 -10.37 8.56 -8.57
N VAL A 40 -11.59 8.84 -9.04
CA VAL A 40 -12.20 10.18 -8.95
C VAL A 40 -12.43 10.57 -7.49
N GLY A 41 -12.82 9.61 -6.64
CA GLY A 41 -12.98 9.81 -5.20
C GLY A 41 -11.68 10.27 -4.54
N TYR A 42 -10.54 9.66 -4.87
CA TYR A 42 -9.24 10.08 -4.33
C TYR A 42 -8.76 11.43 -4.88
N LEU A 43 -9.03 11.74 -6.15
CA LEU A 43 -8.80 13.08 -6.69
C LEU A 43 -9.66 14.13 -5.97
N PHE A 44 -10.93 13.83 -5.72
CA PHE A 44 -11.82 14.69 -4.95
C PHE A 44 -11.31 14.91 -3.53
N ILE A 45 -10.84 13.85 -2.87
CA ILE A 45 -10.27 13.95 -1.52
C ILE A 45 -9.02 14.84 -1.53
N HIS A 46 -8.11 14.62 -2.47
CA HIS A 46 -6.86 15.39 -2.60
C HIS A 46 -7.13 16.87 -2.86
N PHE A 47 -7.91 17.19 -3.90
CA PHE A 47 -7.99 18.57 -4.42
C PHE A 47 -9.10 19.41 -3.81
N ILE A 48 -10.13 18.78 -3.23
CA ILE A 48 -11.31 19.48 -2.72
C ILE A 48 -11.49 19.21 -1.23
N LEU A 49 -11.67 17.94 -0.84
CA LEU A 49 -12.05 17.62 0.54
C LEU A 49 -10.96 18.02 1.54
N SER A 50 -9.71 17.59 1.33
CA SER A 50 -8.61 17.86 2.25
C SER A 50 -8.30 19.36 2.37
N PRO A 51 -8.15 20.14 1.28
CA PRO A 51 -7.87 21.57 1.38
C PRO A 51 -9.01 22.39 1.99
N VAL A 52 -10.26 21.93 1.89
CA VAL A 52 -11.43 22.60 2.51
C VAL A 52 -11.57 22.21 3.99
N LEU A 53 -11.39 20.93 4.32
CA LEU A 53 -11.62 20.41 5.66
C LEU A 53 -10.43 20.64 6.60
N SER A 54 -9.20 20.57 6.11
CA SER A 54 -7.99 20.70 6.93
C SER A 54 -7.84 22.06 7.63
N PRO A 55 -8.18 23.22 7.01
CA PRO A 55 -8.24 24.51 7.70
C PRO A 55 -9.32 24.56 8.79
N VAL A 56 -10.41 23.81 8.65
CA VAL A 56 -11.52 23.78 9.62
C VAL A 56 -11.16 22.90 10.83
N LEU A 57 -10.57 21.72 10.59
CA LEU A 57 -10.16 20.79 11.63
C LEU A 57 -8.87 21.23 12.34
N PHE A 58 -7.92 21.79 11.60
CA PHE A 58 -6.60 22.20 12.11
C PHE A 58 -6.29 23.68 11.82
N PRO A 59 -7.14 24.63 12.27
CA PRO A 59 -7.04 26.06 11.91
C PRO A 59 -5.73 26.71 12.37
N ARG A 60 -5.11 26.17 13.43
CA ARG A 60 -3.86 26.70 13.99
C ARG A 60 -2.61 26.23 13.25
N TYR A 61 -2.71 25.13 12.50
CA TYR A 61 -1.58 24.42 11.91
C TYR A 61 -1.61 24.49 10.39
N TYR A 62 -2.63 23.92 9.74
CA TYR A 62 -2.67 23.74 8.29
C TYR A 62 -2.47 25.05 7.50
N PRO A 63 -3.13 26.19 7.82
CA PRO A 63 -2.94 27.43 7.06
C PRO A 63 -1.51 27.94 7.05
N LYS A 64 -0.73 27.67 8.12
CA LYS A 64 0.66 28.12 8.29
C LYS A 64 1.68 27.21 7.61
N LEU A 65 1.27 26.04 7.15
CA LEU A 65 2.15 25.12 6.43
C LEU A 65 2.58 25.72 5.08
N ASN A 66 3.83 25.46 4.71
CA ASN A 66 4.33 25.82 3.38
C ASN A 66 3.64 24.97 2.28
N PRO A 67 3.68 25.39 1.00
CA PRO A 67 2.98 24.67 -0.07
C PRO A 67 3.39 23.20 -0.23
N ARG A 68 4.67 22.87 -0.02
CA ARG A 68 5.17 21.48 -0.12
C ARG A 68 4.59 20.61 1.00
N THR A 69 4.55 21.10 2.23
CA THR A 69 4.01 20.38 3.37
C THR A 69 2.48 20.28 3.30
N LYS A 70 1.79 21.27 2.72
CA LYS A 70 0.35 21.19 2.43
C LYS A 70 0.05 20.09 1.42
N LEU A 71 0.79 20.04 0.31
CA LEU A 71 0.66 18.94 -0.66
C LEU A 71 0.86 17.57 0.01
N ASN A 72 1.93 17.43 0.81
CA ASN A 72 2.17 16.18 1.51
C ASN A 72 1.06 15.85 2.53
N TRP A 73 0.54 16.87 3.22
CA TRP A 73 -0.61 16.73 4.12
C TRP A 73 -1.83 16.17 3.38
N ASP A 74 -2.16 16.74 2.22
CA ASP A 74 -3.33 16.32 1.44
C ASP A 74 -3.17 14.89 0.91
N VAL A 75 -1.93 14.48 0.54
CA VAL A 75 -1.61 13.09 0.19
C VAL A 75 -1.75 12.14 1.38
N HIS A 76 -1.29 12.54 2.57
CA HIS A 76 -1.47 11.75 3.80
C HIS A 76 -2.96 11.61 4.18
N VAL A 77 -3.80 12.61 3.89
CA VAL A 77 -5.26 12.49 4.09
C VAL A 77 -5.84 11.43 3.14
N VAL A 78 -5.47 11.47 1.87
CA VAL A 78 -5.90 10.44 0.89
C VAL A 78 -5.45 9.04 1.32
N SER A 79 -4.18 8.89 1.70
CA SER A 79 -3.61 7.61 2.16
C SER A 79 -4.31 7.10 3.43
N LEU A 80 -4.63 7.97 4.40
CA LEU A 80 -5.35 7.58 5.61
C LEU A 80 -6.77 7.09 5.31
N VAL A 81 -7.50 7.80 4.43
CA VAL A 81 -8.86 7.41 4.04
C VAL A 81 -8.83 6.08 3.29
N GLN A 82 -7.97 5.96 2.28
CA GLN A 82 -7.84 4.73 1.50
C GLN A 82 -7.46 3.55 2.40
N SER A 83 -6.35 3.66 3.13
CA SER A 83 -5.83 2.52 3.89
C SER A 83 -6.83 2.08 4.95
N THR A 84 -7.53 2.99 5.62
CA THR A 84 -8.63 2.61 6.54
C THR A 84 -9.75 1.87 5.81
N PHE A 85 -10.22 2.42 4.68
CA PHE A 85 -11.34 1.88 3.93
C PHE A 85 -11.03 0.50 3.32
N ILE A 86 -9.92 0.37 2.60
CA ILE A 86 -9.58 -0.84 1.87
C ILE A 86 -9.23 -2.00 2.80
N ASN A 87 -8.59 -1.74 3.95
CA ASN A 87 -8.34 -2.77 4.95
C ASN A 87 -9.63 -3.26 5.60
N ALA A 88 -10.57 -2.36 5.91
CA ALA A 88 -11.87 -2.75 6.43
C ALA A 88 -12.64 -3.63 5.43
N MET A 89 -12.63 -3.25 4.15
CA MET A 89 -13.23 -4.05 3.08
C MET A 89 -12.54 -5.40 2.92
N ALA A 90 -11.20 -5.43 2.89
CA ALA A 90 -10.43 -6.67 2.74
C ALA A 90 -10.68 -7.65 3.88
N LEU A 91 -10.68 -7.18 5.13
CA LEU A 91 -11.00 -7.99 6.30
C LEU A 91 -12.44 -8.50 6.24
N TRP A 92 -13.39 -7.65 5.86
CA TRP A 92 -14.79 -8.07 5.68
C TRP A 92 -14.91 -9.20 4.64
N VAL A 93 -14.32 -9.05 3.46
CA VAL A 93 -14.32 -10.10 2.43
C VAL A 93 -13.64 -11.37 2.95
N MET A 94 -12.51 -11.28 3.64
CA MET A 94 -11.81 -12.45 4.16
C MET A 94 -12.62 -13.22 5.21
N PHE A 95 -13.40 -12.54 6.05
CA PHE A 95 -14.21 -13.18 7.09
C PHE A 95 -15.57 -13.67 6.61
N VAL A 96 -16.15 -13.04 5.58
CA VAL A 96 -17.53 -13.32 5.13
C VAL A 96 -17.59 -14.14 3.85
N ASP A 97 -16.57 -14.08 2.98
CA ASP A 97 -16.56 -14.81 1.71
C ASP A 97 -16.18 -16.29 1.91
N ASP A 98 -17.16 -17.11 2.29
CA ASP A 98 -17.01 -18.57 2.46
C ASP A 98 -16.59 -19.26 1.15
N GLU A 99 -17.05 -18.76 0.01
CA GLU A 99 -16.70 -19.30 -1.31
C GLU A 99 -15.20 -19.15 -1.54
N ARG A 100 -14.66 -17.94 -1.35
CA ARG A 100 -13.22 -17.67 -1.37
C ARG A 100 -12.48 -18.58 -0.38
N ASN A 101 -12.93 -18.66 0.88
CA ASN A 101 -12.27 -19.45 1.92
C ASN A 101 -12.22 -20.95 1.60
N SER A 102 -13.19 -21.43 0.83
CA SER A 102 -13.27 -22.83 0.42
C SER A 102 -12.41 -23.18 -0.81
N MET A 103 -11.77 -22.22 -1.48
CA MET A 103 -11.01 -22.46 -2.71
C MET A 103 -9.79 -23.38 -2.51
N SER A 104 -9.71 -24.40 -3.36
CA SER A 104 -8.54 -25.27 -3.55
C SER A 104 -7.37 -24.53 -4.21
N THR A 105 -6.20 -25.16 -4.26
CA THR A 105 -4.97 -24.58 -4.85
C THR A 105 -5.18 -24.08 -6.28
N GLY A 106 -5.89 -24.84 -7.13
CA GLY A 106 -6.20 -24.41 -8.49
C GLY A 106 -7.18 -23.24 -8.52
N GLU A 107 -8.27 -23.35 -7.75
CA GLU A 107 -9.30 -22.31 -7.64
C GLU A 107 -8.73 -20.99 -7.07
N ARG A 108 -7.68 -21.01 -6.24
CA ARG A 108 -7.01 -19.78 -5.76
C ARG A 108 -6.26 -19.02 -6.85
N ILE A 109 -5.81 -19.72 -7.90
CA ILE A 109 -5.14 -19.08 -9.04
C ILE A 109 -6.16 -18.64 -10.08
N TYR A 110 -7.10 -19.50 -10.45
CA TYR A 110 -7.98 -19.26 -11.60
C TYR A 110 -9.38 -18.77 -11.22
N GLY A 111 -9.81 -19.04 -9.99
CA GLY A 111 -11.15 -18.73 -9.52
C GLY A 111 -11.36 -17.24 -9.32
N TYR A 112 -12.63 -16.85 -9.37
CA TYR A 112 -13.07 -15.46 -9.28
C TYR A 112 -14.17 -15.31 -8.25
N THR A 113 -14.13 -14.26 -7.42
CA THR A 113 -15.31 -13.80 -6.71
C THR A 113 -15.49 -12.30 -6.93
N GLY A 114 -16.74 -11.86 -7.12
CA GLY A 114 -17.05 -10.44 -7.33
C GLY A 114 -16.55 -9.57 -6.16
N ALA A 115 -16.62 -10.07 -4.93
CA ALA A 115 -16.09 -9.37 -3.76
C ALA A 115 -14.57 -9.17 -3.78
N CYS A 116 -13.81 -10.15 -4.29
CA CYS A 116 -12.37 -9.97 -4.48
C CYS A 116 -12.10 -9.00 -5.65
N GLY A 117 -12.89 -9.07 -6.72
CA GLY A 117 -12.83 -8.12 -7.83
C GLY A 117 -13.08 -6.68 -7.39
N LEU A 118 -14.05 -6.45 -6.50
CA LEU A 118 -14.33 -5.16 -5.87
C LEU A 118 -13.11 -4.62 -5.11
N VAL A 119 -12.47 -5.46 -4.30
CA VAL A 119 -11.23 -5.09 -3.59
C VAL A 119 -10.13 -4.73 -4.60
N SER A 120 -9.97 -5.52 -5.68
CA SER A 120 -9.02 -5.20 -6.75
C SER A 120 -9.37 -3.88 -7.44
N ALA A 121 -10.64 -3.56 -7.64
CA ALA A 121 -11.13 -2.35 -8.28
C ALA A 121 -10.80 -1.08 -7.48
N PHE A 122 -11.15 -1.07 -6.20
CA PHE A 122 -10.83 0.05 -5.32
C PHE A 122 -9.32 0.19 -5.08
N ALA A 123 -8.59 -0.92 -4.99
CA ALA A 123 -7.14 -0.90 -4.92
C ALA A 123 -6.52 -0.32 -6.20
N ALA A 124 -6.94 -0.80 -7.38
CA ALA A 124 -6.44 -0.32 -8.68
C ALA A 124 -6.72 1.17 -8.87
N GLY A 125 -7.94 1.64 -8.58
CA GLY A 125 -8.27 3.07 -8.67
C GLY A 125 -7.40 3.96 -7.79
N TYR A 126 -7.08 3.50 -6.57
CA TYR A 126 -6.10 4.17 -5.72
C TYR A 126 -4.68 4.11 -6.28
N PHE A 127 -4.20 2.96 -6.73
CA PHE A 127 -2.84 2.84 -7.25
C PHE A 127 -2.62 3.59 -8.57
N VAL A 128 -3.68 3.83 -9.35
CA VAL A 128 -3.62 4.78 -10.48
C VAL A 128 -3.39 6.21 -9.96
N TYR A 129 -4.13 6.63 -8.94
CA TYR A 129 -3.90 7.93 -8.29
C TYR A 129 -2.49 8.02 -7.69
N ASP A 130 -2.05 7.00 -6.97
CA ASP A 130 -0.75 6.93 -6.31
C ASP A 130 0.39 6.98 -7.34
N LEU A 131 0.27 6.24 -8.44
CA LEU A 131 1.24 6.27 -9.53
C LEU A 131 1.34 7.66 -10.17
N ILE A 132 0.22 8.34 -10.41
CA ILE A 132 0.19 9.69 -10.97
C ILE A 132 0.88 10.68 -10.02
N VAL A 133 0.50 10.68 -8.73
CA VAL A 133 1.06 11.58 -7.71
C VAL A 133 2.55 11.30 -7.52
N SER A 134 2.95 10.04 -7.37
CA SER A 134 4.35 9.63 -7.22
C SER A 134 5.19 9.94 -8.45
N THR A 135 4.62 9.92 -9.66
CA THR A 135 5.32 10.31 -10.89
C THR A 135 5.52 11.83 -10.97
N ILE A 136 4.45 12.61 -10.77
CA ILE A 136 4.50 14.08 -10.85
C ILE A 136 5.43 14.64 -9.77
N TYR A 137 5.33 14.09 -8.57
CA TYR A 137 6.08 14.54 -7.40
C TYR A 137 7.18 13.56 -7.01
N VAL A 138 7.83 12.91 -7.99
CA VAL A 138 8.91 11.94 -7.73
C VAL A 138 10.08 12.54 -6.94
N LYS A 139 10.34 13.85 -7.11
CA LYS A 139 11.36 14.58 -6.34
C LYS A 139 10.97 14.79 -4.88
N LEU A 140 9.68 14.65 -4.53
CA LEU A 140 9.15 14.75 -3.18
C LEU A 140 9.07 13.37 -2.52
N PHE A 141 8.51 12.39 -3.22
CA PHE A 141 8.23 11.05 -2.70
C PHE A 141 9.31 10.02 -2.98
N GLY A 142 10.30 10.31 -3.81
CA GLY A 142 11.41 9.39 -4.14
C GLY A 142 11.06 8.27 -5.12
N ILE A 143 12.09 7.60 -5.63
CA ILE A 143 11.93 6.56 -6.67
C ILE A 143 11.30 5.26 -6.13
N GLY A 144 11.46 4.97 -4.84
CA GLY A 144 10.87 3.80 -4.20
C GLY A 144 9.35 3.79 -4.25
N MET A 145 8.74 4.94 -3.97
CA MET A 145 7.29 5.10 -4.07
C MET A 145 6.78 4.99 -5.51
N LEU A 146 7.58 5.42 -6.50
CA LEU A 146 7.25 5.18 -7.90
C LEU A 146 7.23 3.68 -8.23
N PHE A 147 8.28 2.94 -7.83
CA PHE A 147 8.31 1.48 -8.05
C PHE A 147 7.22 0.75 -7.26
N HIS A 148 6.90 1.20 -6.04
CA HIS A 148 5.77 0.74 -5.26
C HIS A 148 4.47 0.90 -6.06
N GLY A 149 4.15 2.11 -6.52
CA GLY A 149 2.94 2.38 -7.28
C GLY A 149 2.83 1.57 -8.58
N ILE A 150 3.94 1.43 -9.33
CA ILE A 150 3.98 0.59 -10.55
C ILE A 150 3.71 -0.88 -10.22
N SER A 151 4.44 -1.45 -9.25
CA SER A 151 4.31 -2.87 -8.90
C SER A 151 2.96 -3.19 -8.27
N ALA A 152 2.43 -2.31 -7.42
CA ALA A 152 1.12 -2.48 -6.81
C ALA A 152 0.01 -2.41 -7.86
N LEU A 153 0.00 -1.39 -8.73
CA LEU A 153 -0.98 -1.30 -9.81
C LEU A 153 -0.94 -2.53 -10.72
N TRP A 154 0.25 -3.00 -11.08
CA TRP A 154 0.42 -4.19 -11.92
C TRP A 154 -0.17 -5.44 -11.25
N VAL A 155 0.16 -5.70 -9.98
CA VAL A 155 -0.33 -6.86 -9.24
C VAL A 155 -1.85 -6.84 -9.06
N PHE A 156 -2.43 -5.69 -8.71
CA PHE A 156 -3.88 -5.58 -8.53
C PHE A 156 -4.65 -5.61 -9.86
N SER A 157 -4.02 -5.20 -10.97
CA SER A 157 -4.62 -5.34 -12.31
C SER A 157 -4.84 -6.80 -12.70
N PHE A 158 -4.04 -7.73 -12.17
CA PHE A 158 -4.27 -9.15 -12.41
C PHE A 158 -5.56 -9.68 -11.78
N GLY A 159 -6.09 -9.03 -10.74
CA GLY A 159 -7.38 -9.41 -10.16
C GLY A 159 -8.56 -9.30 -11.13
N PHE A 160 -8.40 -8.55 -12.24
CA PHE A 160 -9.39 -8.48 -13.33
C PHE A 160 -9.23 -9.57 -14.40
N ARG A 161 -8.15 -10.33 -14.30
CA ARG A 161 -7.97 -11.58 -15.02
C ARG A 161 -8.38 -12.71 -14.09
N PRO A 162 -8.80 -13.88 -14.60
CA PRO A 162 -8.84 -15.12 -13.81
C PRO A 162 -7.42 -15.59 -13.42
N PHE A 163 -6.70 -14.73 -12.69
CA PHE A 163 -5.37 -14.95 -12.17
C PHE A 163 -5.24 -14.24 -10.82
N VAL A 164 -5.00 -15.01 -9.76
CA VAL A 164 -4.72 -14.56 -8.38
C VAL A 164 -5.76 -13.62 -7.76
N ASN A 165 -6.99 -13.60 -8.26
CA ASN A 165 -8.10 -12.79 -7.72
C ASN A 165 -8.31 -13.04 -6.21
N PHE A 166 -8.22 -14.31 -5.77
CA PHE A 166 -8.25 -14.75 -4.36
C PHE A 166 -7.29 -13.98 -3.43
N TYR A 167 -6.13 -13.59 -3.96
CA TYR A 167 -5.06 -12.96 -3.20
C TYR A 167 -5.21 -11.45 -3.07
N SER A 168 -6.17 -10.83 -3.76
CA SER A 168 -6.42 -9.38 -3.69
C SER A 168 -6.64 -8.87 -2.27
N PRO A 169 -7.61 -9.39 -1.49
CA PRO A 169 -7.78 -8.98 -0.10
C PRO A 169 -6.63 -9.42 0.82
N ILE A 170 -5.80 -10.37 0.41
CA ILE A 170 -4.66 -10.84 1.22
C ILE A 170 -3.50 -9.85 1.15
N PHE A 171 -3.08 -9.46 -0.06
CA PHE A 171 -1.92 -8.59 -0.25
C PHE A 171 -2.23 -7.12 0.03
N ILE A 172 -3.49 -6.69 -0.10
CA ILE A 172 -3.86 -5.31 0.25
C ILE A 172 -3.71 -5.04 1.74
N LEU A 173 -3.74 -6.07 2.61
CA LEU A 173 -3.45 -5.94 4.04
C LEU A 173 -2.02 -5.46 4.35
N TYR A 174 -1.14 -5.34 3.35
CA TYR A 174 0.13 -4.63 3.53
C TYR A 174 -0.12 -3.18 3.95
N GLU A 175 -1.26 -2.60 3.55
CA GLU A 175 -1.68 -1.26 3.93
C GLU A 175 -2.17 -1.19 5.38
N LEU A 176 -2.24 -2.28 6.14
CA LEU A 176 -2.80 -2.27 7.50
C LEU A 176 -1.98 -1.43 8.49
N SER A 177 -0.69 -1.24 8.22
CA SER A 177 0.17 -0.31 8.98
C SER A 177 0.01 1.15 8.57
N SER A 178 -0.46 1.43 7.35
CA SER A 178 -0.52 2.77 6.76
C SER A 178 -1.40 3.77 7.54
N PRO A 179 -2.54 3.38 8.17
CA PRO A 179 -3.28 4.31 9.02
C PRO A 179 -2.44 4.85 10.18
N PHE A 180 -1.67 3.98 10.85
CA PHE A 180 -0.80 4.37 11.96
C PHE A 180 0.38 5.23 11.47
N LEU A 181 0.90 4.95 10.27
CA LEU A 181 1.94 5.77 9.63
C LEU A 181 1.46 7.21 9.42
N ASN A 182 0.28 7.36 8.80
CA ASN A 182 -0.33 8.66 8.52
C ASN A 182 -0.65 9.41 9.82
N ILE A 183 -1.21 8.73 10.83
CA ILE A 183 -1.48 9.35 12.14
C ILE A 183 -0.16 9.80 12.79
N HIS A 184 0.90 9.00 12.70
CA HIS A 184 2.22 9.36 13.24
C HIS A 184 2.73 10.66 12.61
N TRP A 185 2.64 10.75 11.27
CA TRP A 185 3.01 11.94 10.50
C TRP A 185 2.21 13.17 10.89
N PHE A 186 0.88 13.03 11.02
CA PHE A 186 0.03 14.15 11.41
C PHE A 186 0.37 14.66 12.81
N LEU A 187 0.64 13.77 13.76
CA LEU A 187 1.05 14.14 15.12
C LEU A 187 2.34 14.97 15.12
N ASP A 188 3.29 14.65 14.24
CA ASP A 188 4.50 15.47 14.05
C ASP A 188 4.17 16.86 13.49
N LYS A 189 3.25 16.96 12.52
CA LYS A 189 2.90 18.27 11.91
C LYS A 189 2.00 19.16 12.76
N VAL A 190 1.34 18.62 13.78
CA VAL A 190 0.52 19.40 14.73
C VAL A 190 1.24 19.71 16.05
N ASN A 191 2.58 19.59 16.08
CA ASN A 191 3.42 19.83 17.26
C ASN A 191 3.09 18.91 18.45
N LEU A 192 2.68 17.67 18.18
CA LEU A 192 2.48 16.63 19.19
C LEU A 192 3.63 15.60 19.20
N THR A 193 4.77 15.96 18.62
CA THR A 193 6.01 15.17 18.66
C THR A 193 6.42 14.86 20.09
N GLY A 194 6.68 13.60 20.40
CA GLY A 194 7.07 13.13 21.74
C GLY A 194 5.90 12.90 22.71
N SER A 195 4.66 13.19 22.31
CA SER A 195 3.49 12.97 23.16
C SER A 195 3.23 11.49 23.42
N LYS A 196 2.50 11.18 24.51
CA LYS A 196 2.07 9.81 24.82
C LYS A 196 1.24 9.19 23.69
N ILE A 197 0.39 10.00 23.04
CA ILE A 197 -0.45 9.55 21.91
C ILE A 197 0.42 9.09 20.75
N GLN A 198 1.44 9.89 20.38
CA GLN A 198 2.36 9.54 19.32
C GLN A 198 3.17 8.29 19.67
N TRP A 199 3.53 8.11 20.94
CA TRP A 199 4.24 6.91 21.37
C TRP A 199 3.39 5.64 21.23
N TYR A 200 2.15 5.64 21.72
CA TYR A 200 1.23 4.51 21.55
C TYR A 200 0.97 4.21 20.06
N ASN A 201 0.77 5.26 19.26
CA ASN A 201 0.62 5.11 17.81
C ASN A 201 1.89 4.53 17.16
N GLY A 202 3.07 4.98 17.56
CA GLY A 202 4.35 4.44 17.10
C GLY A 202 4.52 2.96 17.44
N MET A 203 4.11 2.51 18.62
CA MET A 203 4.08 1.08 18.95
C MET A 203 3.16 0.29 18.03
N LEU A 204 1.94 0.78 17.82
CA LEU A 204 0.97 0.14 16.93
C LEU A 204 1.48 0.11 15.49
N LEU A 205 2.11 1.19 15.02
CA LEU A 205 2.74 1.26 13.71
C LEU A 205 3.82 0.18 13.56
N LEU A 206 4.79 0.11 14.47
CA LEU A 206 5.88 -0.87 14.39
C LEU A 206 5.36 -2.31 14.47
N PHE A 207 4.41 -2.57 15.38
CA PHE A 207 3.80 -3.89 15.53
C PHE A 207 3.04 -4.30 14.27
N THR A 208 2.14 -3.44 13.78
CA THR A 208 1.34 -3.75 12.59
C THR A 208 2.21 -3.87 11.35
N PHE A 209 3.19 -2.99 11.15
CA PHE A 209 4.14 -3.09 10.05
C PHE A 209 4.86 -4.44 10.05
N PHE A 210 5.41 -4.85 11.20
CA PHE A 210 6.08 -6.14 11.32
C PHE A 210 5.14 -7.32 11.05
N SER A 211 3.96 -7.32 11.67
CA SER A 211 3.00 -8.43 11.55
C SER A 211 2.42 -8.55 10.13
N CYS A 212 1.91 -7.46 9.55
CA CYS A 212 1.19 -7.52 8.27
C CYS A 212 2.13 -7.58 7.05
N ARG A 213 3.27 -6.86 7.07
CA ARG A 213 4.17 -6.79 5.91
C ARG A 213 5.25 -7.87 5.92
N LEU A 214 5.92 -8.09 7.06
CA LEU A 214 7.07 -8.99 7.12
C LEU A 214 6.68 -10.43 7.41
N VAL A 215 5.77 -10.66 8.36
CA VAL A 215 5.35 -12.03 8.72
C VAL A 215 4.26 -12.51 7.77
N TRP A 216 3.11 -11.86 7.80
CA TRP A 216 1.96 -12.25 6.97
C TRP A 216 2.27 -12.11 5.49
N GLY A 217 2.86 -10.99 5.07
CA GLY A 217 3.18 -10.78 3.66
C GLY A 217 4.17 -11.78 3.07
N THR A 218 5.24 -12.10 3.79
CA THR A 218 6.18 -13.14 3.35
C THR A 218 5.54 -14.51 3.28
N TYR A 219 4.74 -14.88 4.30
CA TYR A 219 4.00 -16.14 4.29
C TYR A 219 3.07 -16.26 3.07
N GLN A 220 2.32 -15.20 2.78
CA GLN A 220 1.38 -15.17 1.66
C GLN A 220 2.09 -15.11 0.30
N SER A 221 3.26 -14.46 0.23
CA SER A 221 4.12 -14.49 -0.95
C SER A 221 4.58 -15.91 -1.27
N ILE A 222 5.02 -16.67 -0.25
CA ILE A 222 5.37 -18.09 -0.42
C ILE A 222 4.14 -18.91 -0.84
N ALA A 223 2.97 -18.66 -0.25
CA ALA A 223 1.74 -19.37 -0.58
C ALA A 223 1.34 -19.15 -2.05
N VAL A 224 1.31 -17.90 -2.54
CA VAL A 224 0.98 -17.62 -3.94
C VAL A 224 2.03 -18.17 -4.89
N TYR A 225 3.33 -18.16 -4.52
CA TYR A 225 4.38 -18.75 -5.34
C TYR A 225 4.22 -20.25 -5.51
N ARG A 226 3.85 -20.94 -4.43
CA ARG A 226 3.55 -22.37 -4.47
C ARG A 226 2.33 -22.66 -5.35
N ASP A 227 1.26 -21.90 -5.17
CA ASP A 227 0.02 -22.10 -5.92
C ASP A 227 0.22 -21.78 -7.43
N MET A 228 0.99 -20.73 -7.76
CA MET A 228 1.41 -20.43 -9.14
C MET A 228 2.31 -21.51 -9.74
N TRP A 229 3.21 -22.09 -8.95
CA TRP A 229 4.06 -23.19 -9.42
C TRP A 229 3.23 -24.43 -9.80
N TYR A 230 2.22 -24.78 -8.99
CA TYR A 230 1.28 -25.84 -9.33
C TYR A 230 0.51 -25.54 -10.62
N ALA A 231 0.03 -24.30 -10.78
CA ALA A 231 -0.68 -23.86 -11.98
C ALA A 231 0.21 -23.90 -13.25
N LEU A 232 1.47 -23.48 -13.14
CA LEU A 232 2.44 -23.57 -14.24
C LEU A 232 2.73 -25.02 -14.63
N LYS A 233 2.98 -25.87 -13.64
CA LYS A 233 3.24 -27.28 -13.88
C LYS A 233 2.03 -27.94 -14.57
N GLN A 234 0.82 -27.67 -14.10
CA GLN A 234 -0.41 -28.15 -14.74
C GLN A 234 -0.50 -27.67 -16.20
N THR A 235 -0.18 -26.41 -16.46
CA THR A 235 -0.18 -25.84 -17.82
C THR A 235 0.83 -26.54 -18.72
N TRP A 236 2.05 -26.79 -18.22
CA TRP A 236 3.10 -27.47 -18.98
C TRP A 236 2.77 -28.94 -19.24
N ASP A 237 2.27 -29.66 -18.23
CA ASP A 237 1.86 -31.05 -18.36
C ASP A 237 0.71 -31.19 -19.38
N ALA A 238 -0.28 -30.29 -19.33
CA ALA A 238 -1.38 -30.26 -20.29
C ALA A 238 -0.90 -29.89 -21.71
N THR A 239 0.03 -28.94 -21.84
CA THR A 239 0.64 -28.57 -23.13
C THR A 239 1.41 -29.75 -23.74
N ALA A 240 2.17 -30.47 -22.92
CA ALA A 240 2.94 -31.64 -23.37
C ALA A 240 2.04 -32.81 -23.82
N ALA A 241 0.84 -32.94 -23.22
CA ALA A 241 -0.14 -33.95 -23.59
C ALA A 241 -1.07 -33.53 -24.74
N SER A 242 -1.03 -32.26 -25.17
CA SER A 242 -1.98 -31.73 -26.16
C SER A 242 -1.76 -32.29 -27.56
N THR A 243 -2.86 -32.45 -28.30
CA THR A 243 -2.84 -32.84 -29.72
C THR A 243 -3.71 -31.89 -30.53
N PRO A 244 -3.61 -31.87 -31.88
CA PRO A 244 -4.53 -31.06 -32.69
C PRO A 244 -6.02 -31.42 -32.51
N LEU A 245 -6.33 -32.62 -32.03
CA LEU A 245 -7.70 -33.10 -31.75
C LEU A 245 -8.13 -32.78 -30.31
N ASP A 246 -7.18 -32.76 -29.37
CA ASP A 246 -7.39 -32.48 -27.95
C ASP A 246 -6.53 -31.26 -27.54
N PRO A 247 -7.01 -30.04 -27.80
CA PRO A 247 -6.31 -28.83 -27.38
C PRO A 247 -6.26 -28.72 -25.85
N VAL A 248 -5.31 -27.92 -25.35
CA VAL A 248 -5.16 -27.69 -23.91
C VAL A 248 -6.45 -27.10 -23.32
N ASP A 249 -7.06 -27.84 -22.40
CA ASP A 249 -8.14 -27.35 -21.54
C ASP A 249 -7.98 -27.89 -20.11
N ILE A 250 -7.62 -27.00 -19.18
CA ILE A 250 -7.47 -27.33 -17.76
C ILE A 250 -8.74 -27.08 -16.94
N THR A 251 -9.81 -26.57 -17.55
CA THR A 251 -11.01 -26.07 -16.87
C THR A 251 -11.63 -27.12 -15.95
N THR A 252 -11.83 -28.33 -16.45
CA THR A 252 -12.45 -29.44 -15.70
C THR A 252 -11.57 -29.99 -14.59
N GLN A 253 -10.25 -29.81 -14.69
CA GLN A 253 -9.29 -30.22 -13.66
C GLN A 253 -9.26 -29.22 -12.50
N VAL A 254 -9.39 -27.93 -12.80
CA VAL A 254 -9.38 -26.83 -11.82
C VAL A 254 -10.74 -26.69 -11.15
N PHE A 255 -11.80 -26.58 -11.94
CA PHE A 255 -13.16 -26.41 -11.48
C PHE A 255 -13.86 -27.76 -11.54
N GLN A 256 -13.63 -28.58 -10.53
CA GLN A 256 -14.48 -29.76 -10.32
C GLN A 256 -15.90 -29.24 -10.05
N LEU A 257 -16.90 -29.83 -10.69
CA LEU A 257 -18.32 -29.48 -10.51
C LEU A 257 -18.70 -29.61 -9.04
N ARG A 258 -18.51 -28.54 -8.25
CA ARG A 258 -19.09 -28.36 -6.93
C ARG A 258 -20.59 -28.20 -7.15
N GLY A 259 -21.26 -29.35 -7.18
CA GLY A 259 -22.55 -29.59 -7.83
C GLY A 259 -23.49 -28.39 -7.84
N GLY A 260 -23.79 -27.87 -9.03
CA GLY A 260 -24.94 -27.03 -9.38
C GLY A 260 -25.22 -25.77 -8.54
N SER A 261 -24.36 -25.42 -7.57
CA SER A 261 -24.58 -24.28 -6.70
C SER A 261 -24.22 -22.99 -7.43
N ALA A 262 -24.98 -21.92 -7.18
CA ALA A 262 -24.69 -20.60 -7.74
C ALA A 262 -23.26 -20.11 -7.43
N ALA A 263 -22.67 -20.56 -6.31
CA ALA A 263 -21.28 -20.30 -5.96
C ALA A 263 -20.29 -20.96 -6.95
N GLY A 264 -20.50 -22.21 -7.34
CA GLY A 264 -19.64 -22.86 -8.34
C GLY A 264 -19.65 -22.16 -9.71
N LEU A 265 -20.76 -21.50 -10.05
CA LEU A 265 -20.92 -20.77 -11.31
C LEU A 265 -20.15 -19.44 -11.32
N GLU A 266 -20.16 -18.70 -10.21
CA GLU A 266 -19.42 -17.43 -10.13
C GLU A 266 -17.91 -17.68 -10.17
N MET A 267 -17.42 -18.65 -9.40
CA MET A 267 -16.01 -19.02 -9.38
C MET A 267 -15.46 -19.42 -10.75
N SER A 268 -16.27 -20.08 -11.58
CA SER A 268 -15.89 -20.52 -12.92
C SER A 268 -16.30 -19.55 -14.04
N LYS A 269 -16.85 -18.36 -13.71
CA LYS A 269 -17.39 -17.38 -14.66
C LYS A 269 -16.43 -17.03 -15.79
N TYR A 270 -15.13 -16.90 -15.48
CA TYR A 270 -14.09 -16.56 -16.45
C TYR A 270 -13.19 -17.74 -16.84
N ALA A 271 -13.58 -18.98 -16.50
CA ALA A 271 -12.81 -20.17 -16.82
C ALA A 271 -12.42 -20.31 -18.31
N PRO A 272 -13.29 -19.95 -19.29
CA PRO A 272 -12.92 -20.00 -20.71
C PRO A 272 -11.68 -19.18 -21.09
N TYR A 273 -11.41 -18.09 -20.35
CA TYR A 273 -10.23 -17.25 -20.59
C TYR A 273 -8.92 -17.84 -20.05
N THR A 274 -9.02 -18.95 -19.30
CA THR A 274 -7.90 -19.69 -18.68
C THR A 274 -7.83 -21.15 -19.06
N ALA A 275 -8.66 -21.61 -20.00
CA ALA A 275 -8.64 -22.99 -20.47
C ALA A 275 -7.24 -23.44 -20.92
N GLY A 276 -6.47 -22.54 -21.56
CA GLY A 276 -5.09 -22.78 -21.97
C GLY A 276 -4.03 -22.77 -20.85
N GLY A 277 -4.43 -22.60 -19.58
CA GLY A 277 -3.53 -22.49 -18.43
C GLY A 277 -2.95 -21.08 -18.20
N VAL A 278 -2.05 -20.96 -17.22
CA VAL A 278 -1.38 -19.69 -16.91
C VAL A 278 -0.16 -19.49 -17.82
N PRO A 279 -0.06 -18.37 -18.55
CA PRO A 279 1.14 -18.02 -19.30
C PRO A 279 2.36 -17.79 -18.38
N THR A 280 3.51 -18.37 -18.71
CA THR A 280 4.75 -18.23 -17.92
C THR A 280 5.17 -16.78 -17.67
N TRP A 281 5.00 -15.89 -18.67
CA TRP A 281 5.34 -14.47 -18.53
C TRP A 281 4.50 -13.77 -17.45
N LEU A 282 3.26 -14.22 -17.25
CA LEU A 282 2.33 -13.65 -16.30
C LEU A 282 2.81 -13.93 -14.87
N VAL A 283 3.16 -15.19 -14.58
CA VAL A 283 3.79 -15.57 -13.32
C VAL A 283 5.10 -14.84 -13.09
N LEU A 284 5.96 -14.75 -14.11
CA LEU A 284 7.26 -14.08 -13.99
C LEU A 284 7.09 -12.60 -13.62
N THR A 285 6.22 -11.87 -14.31
CA THR A 285 6.00 -10.44 -14.05
C THR A 285 5.32 -10.20 -12.70
N TYR A 286 4.41 -11.09 -12.27
CA TYR A 286 3.84 -11.07 -10.93
C TYR A 286 4.94 -11.25 -9.87
N VAL A 287 5.77 -12.29 -9.99
CA VAL A 287 6.83 -12.59 -9.02
C VAL A 287 7.81 -11.44 -8.92
N ILE A 288 8.23 -10.84 -10.05
CA ILE A 288 9.12 -9.66 -10.05
C ILE A 288 8.48 -8.52 -9.26
N SER A 289 7.21 -8.19 -9.54
CA SER A 289 6.50 -7.10 -8.86
C SER A 289 6.34 -7.37 -7.38
N ASN A 290 5.98 -8.60 -6.99
CA ASN A 290 5.83 -8.99 -5.60
C ASN A 290 7.19 -8.99 -4.86
N VAL A 291 8.29 -9.39 -5.51
CA VAL A 291 9.65 -9.27 -4.95
C VAL A 291 10.03 -7.81 -4.73
N VAL A 292 9.73 -6.91 -5.66
CA VAL A 292 9.97 -5.46 -5.47
C VAL A 292 9.20 -4.92 -4.27
N LEU A 293 7.91 -5.23 -4.16
CA LEU A 293 7.07 -4.78 -3.04
C LEU A 293 7.58 -5.32 -1.69
N ASN A 294 7.93 -6.61 -1.62
CA ASN A 294 8.49 -7.18 -0.40
C ASN A 294 9.87 -6.58 -0.09
N PHE A 295 10.73 -6.39 -1.09
CA PHE A 295 12.03 -5.75 -0.90
C PHE A 295 11.89 -4.36 -0.28
N LEU A 296 10.95 -3.54 -0.76
CA LEU A 296 10.66 -2.22 -0.17
C LEU A 296 10.23 -2.33 1.30
N ASN A 297 9.36 -3.30 1.64
CA ASN A 297 8.96 -3.54 3.03
C ASN A 297 10.14 -3.91 3.94
N TYR A 298 11.01 -4.80 3.48
CA TYR A 298 12.23 -5.17 4.20
C TYR A 298 13.23 -4.01 4.29
N PHE A 299 13.35 -3.20 3.23
CA PHE A 299 14.20 -2.02 3.20
C PHE A 299 13.77 -0.99 4.24
N TRP A 300 12.49 -0.62 4.25
CA TRP A 300 11.92 0.33 5.22
C TRP A 300 12.08 -0.18 6.67
N PHE A 301 11.82 -1.46 6.93
CA PHE A 301 12.05 -2.04 8.25
C PHE A 301 13.51 -2.08 8.66
N SER A 302 14.42 -2.38 7.74
CA SER A 302 15.85 -2.37 8.01
C SER A 302 16.32 -0.98 8.44
N LYS A 303 15.79 0.09 7.84
CA LYS A 303 16.06 1.48 8.23
C LYS A 303 15.55 1.81 9.63
N MET A 304 14.39 1.29 10.02
CA MET A 304 13.90 1.42 11.40
C MET A 304 14.85 0.76 12.39
N VAL A 305 15.22 -0.51 12.14
CA VAL A 305 16.10 -1.29 13.02
C VAL A 305 17.48 -0.64 13.11
N GLU A 306 18.02 -0.08 12.02
CA GLU A 306 19.29 0.62 12.02
C GLU A 306 19.27 1.83 12.97
N THR A 307 18.19 2.61 12.96
CA THR A 307 17.98 3.75 13.87
C THR A 307 17.92 3.31 15.33
N VAL A 308 17.18 2.24 15.62
CA VAL A 308 17.14 1.64 16.96
C VAL A 308 18.53 1.15 17.41
N LEU A 309 19.26 0.45 16.53
CA LEU A 309 20.58 -0.10 16.84
C LEU A 309 21.65 0.97 17.03
N LYS A 310 21.59 2.08 16.30
CA LYS A 310 22.49 3.23 16.50
C LYS A 310 22.40 3.77 17.92
N ARG A 311 21.22 3.70 18.56
CA ARG A 311 21.04 4.15 19.94
C ARG A 311 21.72 3.24 20.96
N PHE A 312 21.64 1.93 20.78
CA PHE A 312 22.32 0.96 21.65
C PHE A 312 23.84 0.93 21.44
N ARG A 313 24.34 1.50 20.33
CA ARG A 313 25.77 1.58 19.99
C ARG A 313 26.42 2.95 20.32
N GLY A 314 25.68 3.92 20.87
CA GLY A 314 26.18 5.23 21.36
C GLY A 314 26.74 5.19 22.79
N PRO A 315 27.64 6.13 23.18
CA PRO A 315 28.85 5.83 23.95
C PRO A 315 28.62 5.43 25.41
N ALA A 316 29.44 4.47 25.87
CA ALA A 316 29.59 4.08 27.27
C ALA A 316 29.74 5.31 28.18
N GLU A 317 28.75 5.55 29.05
CA GLU A 317 28.79 6.65 30.01
C GLU A 317 29.91 6.46 31.02
N LYS A 318 30.76 7.49 31.14
CA LYS A 318 31.70 7.67 32.24
C LYS A 318 30.92 7.83 33.53
N SER A 319 31.22 6.96 34.49
CA SER A 319 30.72 7.03 35.86
C SER A 319 31.16 8.33 36.56
N GLY A 320 30.19 9.12 37.02
CA GLY A 320 30.35 10.26 37.93
C GLY A 320 29.37 10.15 39.11
N PRO A 321 29.71 10.69 40.30
CA PRO A 321 29.26 10.14 41.58
C PRO A 321 27.87 10.56 42.04
N ALA A 322 27.36 9.75 42.97
CA ALA A 322 25.97 9.60 43.39
C ALA A 322 25.38 10.73 44.26
N GLY A 323 24.10 11.02 44.00
CA GLY A 323 23.15 11.66 44.91
C GLY A 323 21.71 11.17 44.60
N LYS A 324 21.03 10.61 45.62
CA LYS A 324 19.75 9.85 45.58
C LYS A 324 18.58 10.62 44.93
N PRO A 325 17.59 9.96 44.27
CA PRO A 325 16.59 9.03 44.85
C PRO A 325 16.90 7.54 44.56
N SER A 326 15.97 6.64 44.90
CA SER A 326 16.14 5.18 44.82
C SER A 326 16.74 4.77 43.46
N LYS A 327 17.83 4.01 43.51
CA LYS A 327 18.64 3.68 42.33
C LYS A 327 17.81 2.87 41.32
N GLU A 328 16.85 2.10 41.81
CA GLU A 328 15.96 1.23 41.02
C GLU A 328 14.86 2.00 40.28
N GLU A 329 14.16 2.95 40.92
CA GLU A 329 13.15 3.77 40.22
C GLU A 329 13.81 4.69 39.18
N LYS A 330 15.00 5.24 39.48
CA LYS A 330 15.78 6.01 38.50
C LYS A 330 16.21 5.16 37.30
N ILE A 331 16.66 3.93 37.53
CA ILE A 331 17.05 3.00 36.45
C ILE A 331 15.82 2.61 35.62
N HIS A 332 14.69 2.32 36.27
CA HIS A 332 13.45 1.97 35.58
C HIS A 332 12.91 3.13 34.75
N HIS A 333 12.85 4.34 35.32
CA HIS A 333 12.42 5.55 34.60
C HIS A 333 13.39 5.89 33.46
N LEU A 334 14.70 5.71 33.63
CA LEU A 334 15.66 5.85 32.53
C LEU A 334 15.39 4.84 31.41
N GLN A 335 15.14 3.58 31.76
CA GLN A 335 14.85 2.52 30.80
C GLN A 335 13.55 2.79 30.03
N GLU A 336 12.49 3.23 30.72
CA GLU A 336 11.23 3.65 30.11
C GLU A 336 11.40 4.86 29.19
N ASP A 337 12.11 5.90 29.63
CA ASP A 337 12.41 7.08 28.80
C ASP A 337 13.22 6.72 27.55
N ILE A 338 14.18 5.80 27.68
CA ILE A 338 14.98 5.29 26.56
C ILE A 338 14.09 4.51 25.61
N ALA A 339 13.27 3.57 26.10
CA ALA A 339 12.35 2.80 25.28
C ALA A 339 11.35 3.71 24.55
N GLN A 340 10.85 4.74 25.24
CA GLN A 340 9.94 5.72 24.64
C GLN A 340 10.58 6.45 23.46
N LYS A 341 11.80 6.97 23.65
CA LYS A 341 12.54 7.67 22.60
C LYS A 341 12.86 6.77 21.41
N VAL A 342 13.25 5.52 21.67
CA VAL A 342 13.58 4.53 20.64
C VAL A 342 12.37 4.24 19.74
N ILE A 343 11.19 4.04 20.32
CA ILE A 343 9.96 3.76 19.56
C ILE A 343 9.57 4.96 18.69
N LEU A 344 9.59 6.17 19.26
CA LEU A 344 9.24 7.39 18.52
C LEU A 344 10.21 7.63 17.35
N GLU A 345 11.51 7.47 17.56
CA GLU A 345 12.53 7.68 16.53
C GLU A 345 12.41 6.63 15.41
N ALA A 346 12.18 5.36 15.77
CA ALA A 346 11.96 4.29 14.80
C ALA A 346 10.71 4.55 13.94
N ALA A 347 9.61 4.96 14.57
CA ALA A 347 8.36 5.30 13.88
C ALA A 347 8.49 6.53 12.97
N SER A 348 9.15 7.60 13.43
CA SER A 348 9.40 8.79 12.61
C SER A 348 10.40 8.51 11.48
N LYS A 349 11.38 7.61 11.66
CA LYS A 349 12.26 7.19 10.57
C LYS A 349 11.50 6.38 9.52
N LEU A 350 10.58 5.50 9.95
CA LEU A 350 9.70 4.78 9.04
C LEU A 350 8.88 5.74 8.20
N GLU A 351 8.21 6.69 8.84
CA GLU A 351 7.45 7.73 8.17
C GLU A 351 8.27 8.45 7.09
N GLN A 352 9.50 8.85 7.40
CA GLN A 352 10.37 9.52 6.44
C GLN A 352 10.77 8.62 5.27
N GLU A 353 11.10 7.36 5.54
CA GLU A 353 11.56 6.42 4.53
C GLU A 353 10.42 5.87 3.68
N GLU A 354 9.22 5.68 4.23
CA GLU A 354 8.06 5.23 3.48
C GLU A 354 7.39 6.40 2.72
N GLY A 355 7.36 7.60 3.31
CA GLY A 355 6.84 8.81 2.66
C GLY A 355 7.80 9.50 1.68
N SER A 356 9.12 9.18 1.71
CA SER A 356 10.14 9.81 0.85
C SER A 356 11.46 9.00 0.83
N PRO A 357 11.52 7.77 0.28
CA PRO A 357 12.60 6.80 0.50
C PRO A 357 13.96 7.15 -0.11
N PHE A 358 14.13 8.29 -0.79
CA PHE A 358 15.34 8.59 -1.57
C PHE A 358 15.83 10.06 -1.51
N LEU A 359 15.50 10.80 -0.46
CA LEU A 359 16.08 12.12 -0.19
C LEU A 359 17.01 12.12 1.04
N ASP A 360 17.83 11.09 1.19
CA ASP A 360 18.94 11.14 2.15
C ASP A 360 19.98 12.14 1.63
N GLY A 361 19.85 13.41 2.02
CA GLY A 361 20.79 14.47 1.62
C GLY A 361 20.31 15.92 1.77
N ILE A 362 19.02 16.17 2.00
CA ILE A 362 18.52 17.53 2.23
C ILE A 362 17.79 17.54 3.57
N SER A 363 18.50 17.92 4.63
CA SER A 363 17.85 18.30 5.88
C SER A 363 16.83 19.40 5.58
N GLU A 364 15.63 19.30 6.16
CA GLU A 364 14.60 20.34 6.06
C GLU A 364 15.14 21.73 6.44
N GLU A 365 16.18 21.80 7.29
CA GLU A 365 16.92 23.01 7.64
C GLU A 365 17.78 23.62 6.50
N LYS A 366 18.43 22.81 5.65
CA LYS A 366 19.37 23.35 4.65
C LYS A 366 18.68 23.99 3.45
N VAL A 367 17.48 23.55 3.08
CA VAL A 367 16.70 24.17 1.99
C VAL A 367 15.87 25.34 2.46
N ALA A 368 15.39 25.34 3.72
CA ALA A 368 14.81 26.54 4.32
C ALA A 368 15.81 27.71 4.34
N SER A 369 17.05 27.46 4.77
CA SER A 369 18.14 28.45 4.80
C SER A 369 18.53 29.00 3.41
N ALA A 370 18.54 28.15 2.37
CA ALA A 370 18.88 28.57 1.01
C ALA A 370 17.81 29.46 0.35
N ILE A 371 16.53 29.28 0.72
CA ILE A 371 15.42 30.09 0.21
C ILE A 371 15.26 31.38 1.02
N ASP A 372 15.47 31.33 2.34
CA ASP A 372 15.42 32.52 3.22
C ASP A 372 16.60 33.48 2.99
N SER A 373 17.79 32.96 2.63
CA SER A 373 18.92 33.81 2.24
C SER A 373 18.65 34.57 0.93
N GLY A 374 18.05 33.91 -0.07
CA GLY A 374 17.64 34.57 -1.32
C GLY A 374 16.58 35.65 -1.13
N LEU A 375 15.58 35.38 -0.28
CA LEU A 375 14.51 36.35 0.03
C LEU A 375 15.04 37.55 0.84
N ASN A 376 15.94 37.32 1.79
CA ASN A 376 16.56 38.39 2.58
C ASN A 376 17.51 39.26 1.74
N GLU A 377 18.24 38.69 0.78
CA GLU A 377 19.10 39.47 -0.11
C GLU A 377 18.29 40.34 -1.07
N GLU A 378 17.15 39.83 -1.57
CA GLU A 378 16.26 40.60 -2.42
C GLU A 378 15.50 41.70 -1.66
N LEU A 379 15.07 41.44 -0.42
CA LEU A 379 14.51 42.45 0.48
C LEU A 379 15.54 43.53 0.84
N ARG A 380 16.81 43.17 1.02
CA ARG A 380 17.91 44.11 1.28
C ARG A 380 18.23 44.97 0.05
N LYS A 381 18.21 44.40 -1.16
CA LYS A 381 18.33 45.13 -2.43
C LYS A 381 17.16 46.09 -2.67
N ARG A 382 15.92 45.69 -2.33
CA ARG A 382 14.73 46.57 -2.44
C ARG A 382 14.75 47.71 -1.42
N LYS A 383 15.18 47.48 -0.19
CA LYS A 383 15.36 48.55 0.81
C LYS A 383 16.44 49.56 0.40
N ALA A 384 17.57 49.10 -0.14
CA ALA A 384 18.63 49.98 -0.62
C ALA A 384 18.19 50.88 -1.80
N LYS A 385 17.29 50.39 -2.64
CA LYS A 385 16.72 51.12 -3.80
C LYS A 385 15.61 52.11 -3.45
N LEU A 386 15.03 51.98 -2.25
CA LEU A 386 14.03 52.89 -1.69
C LEU A 386 14.66 53.98 -0.80
N SER A 387 15.93 53.80 -0.42
CA SER A 387 16.72 54.76 0.38
C SER A 387 17.70 55.60 -0.44
N SER A 388 17.70 55.46 -1.77
CA SER A 388 18.38 56.31 -2.75
C SER A 388 17.34 57.12 -3.50
#